data_AF-A0AAD5UKM2-F1
#
_entry.id   AF-A0AAD5UKM2-F1
#
_cell.length_a   1.000
_cell.length_b   1.000
_cell.length_c   1.000
_cell.angle_alpha   90.00
_cell.angle_beta   90.00
_cell.angle_gamma   90.00
#
_symmetry.space_group_name_H-M   'P 1'
#
loop_
_entity.id
_entity.type
_entity.pdbx_description
1 polymer ?
#
loop_
_entity_poly.entity_id
_entity_poly.type
_entity_poly.pdbx_seq_one_letter_code
_entity_poly.pdbx_strand_id
1 'polypeptide(L)'
;MNYENFILKNAQHVQSVEASLRTLSYFLPGRFDNSEILSEFLYSGTKLVGLYHDSILEVEAQKQQPKGASSFNRYNKGLLKKARVICWVLTVVRSFETTAEMVSSRLSKAFQEKFVLVIEIIKAALRLALFKISGNRMIMHTVLPERDYDLAKLEPGVEAGSWKAERTKKEHLSVDALTKDNADFNPAMQYLLSKAMIEPSLDPLELLPQLSGFKQVTEYVYIFRPLIYGTFKIM
;
A
#
# COMPACT_ATOMS: atom_id res chain seq x y z
N MET A 1 0.70 -21.13 -15.57
CA MET A 1 0.93 -21.25 -14.11
C MET A 1 1.28 -19.85 -13.62
N ASN A 2 0.31 -19.15 -13.04
CA ASN A 2 0.48 -17.74 -12.69
C ASN A 2 1.11 -17.63 -11.30
N TYR A 3 2.08 -16.73 -11.15
CA TYR A 3 2.75 -16.42 -9.88
C TYR A 3 1.77 -16.15 -8.74
N GLU A 4 0.64 -15.51 -9.05
CA GLU A 4 -0.47 -15.26 -8.15
C GLU A 4 -0.96 -16.54 -7.44
N ASN A 5 -1.22 -17.63 -8.18
CA ASN A 5 -1.66 -18.90 -7.60
C ASN A 5 -0.59 -19.55 -6.72
N PHE A 6 0.70 -19.29 -7.00
CA PHE A 6 1.79 -19.77 -6.15
C PHE A 6 1.83 -19.02 -4.82
N ILE A 7 1.69 -17.69 -4.85
CA ILE A 7 1.66 -16.85 -3.65
C ILE A 7 0.44 -17.17 -2.78
N LEU A 8 -0.73 -17.35 -3.39
CA LEU A 8 -1.96 -17.70 -2.67
C LEU A 8 -1.86 -19.04 -1.93
N LYS A 9 -1.22 -20.04 -2.55
CA LYS A 9 -1.01 -21.36 -1.92
C LYS A 9 0.06 -21.36 -0.84
N ASN A 10 1.01 -20.43 -0.90
CA ASN A 10 2.19 -20.40 -0.03
C ASN A 10 2.30 -19.10 0.79
N ALA A 11 1.18 -18.43 1.07
CA ALA A 11 1.18 -17.11 1.70
C ALA A 11 1.95 -17.08 3.03
N GLN A 12 1.79 -18.11 3.86
CA GLN A 12 2.50 -18.27 5.13
C GLN A 12 4.01 -18.43 4.94
N HIS A 13 4.44 -19.21 3.93
CA HIS A 13 5.86 -19.38 3.61
C HIS A 13 6.49 -18.07 3.11
N VAL A 14 5.78 -17.34 2.25
CA VAL A 14 6.23 -16.04 1.74
C VAL A 14 6.42 -15.05 2.90
N GLN A 15 5.49 -15.00 3.84
CA GLN A 15 5.60 -14.16 5.03
C GLN A 15 6.79 -14.56 5.91
N SER A 16 7.03 -15.86 6.09
CA SER A 16 8.21 -16.35 6.83
C SER A 16 9.51 -15.92 6.15
N VAL A 17 9.60 -16.03 4.81
CA VAL A 17 10.77 -15.59 4.04
C VAL A 17 10.97 -14.09 4.19
N GLU A 18 9.90 -13.29 4.09
CA GLU A 18 9.94 -11.85 4.31
C GLU A 18 10.46 -11.49 5.72
N ALA A 19 9.97 -12.20 6.75
CA ALA A 19 10.40 -12.02 8.13
C ALA A 19 11.88 -12.42 8.32
N SER A 20 12.33 -13.52 7.72
CA SER A 20 13.73 -13.93 7.73
C SER A 20 14.63 -12.92 7.04
N LEU A 21 14.24 -12.37 5.90
CA LEU A 21 14.98 -11.31 5.20
C LEU A 21 15.07 -10.02 6.02
N ARG A 22 13.99 -9.64 6.69
CA ARG A 22 13.98 -8.49 7.61
C ARG A 22 14.92 -8.72 8.79
N THR A 23 14.86 -9.90 9.42
CA THR A 23 15.79 -10.27 10.48
C THR A 23 17.24 -10.23 9.97
N LEU A 24 17.50 -10.77 8.78
CA LEU A 24 18.83 -10.75 8.16
C LEU A 24 19.33 -9.32 7.93
N SER A 25 18.45 -8.38 7.52
CA SER A 25 18.83 -6.97 7.37
C SER A 25 19.33 -6.35 8.68
N TYR A 26 18.83 -6.78 9.85
CA TYR A 26 19.31 -6.28 11.14
C TYR A 26 20.63 -6.91 11.60
N PHE A 27 21.00 -8.09 11.08
CA PHE A 27 22.25 -8.77 11.43
C PHE A 27 23.44 -8.41 10.54
N LEU A 28 23.19 -7.80 9.39
CA LEU A 28 24.23 -7.40 8.44
C LEU A 28 25.10 -6.21 8.89
N PRO A 29 24.57 -5.15 9.54
CA PRO A 29 25.35 -3.97 9.90
C PRO A 29 26.61 -4.31 10.70
N GLY A 30 27.76 -3.78 10.28
CA GLY A 30 29.04 -3.91 10.98
C GLY A 30 29.89 -5.11 10.59
N ARG A 31 29.40 -6.01 9.71
CA ARG A 31 30.18 -7.20 9.28
C ARG A 31 30.94 -7.04 7.96
N PHE A 32 30.55 -6.08 7.13
CA PHE A 32 31.16 -5.79 5.82
C PHE A 32 31.30 -4.28 5.60
N ASP A 33 32.26 -3.84 4.78
CA ASP A 33 32.50 -2.41 4.47
C ASP A 33 31.26 -1.70 3.89
N ASN A 34 30.37 -2.45 3.23
CA ASN A 34 29.12 -1.95 2.63
C ASN A 34 27.87 -2.56 3.29
N SER A 35 28.03 -3.10 4.49
CA SER A 35 26.95 -3.79 5.21
C SER A 35 25.74 -2.90 5.45
N GLU A 36 25.97 -1.62 5.78
CA GLU A 36 24.89 -0.65 6.07
C GLU A 36 24.00 -0.40 4.84
N ILE A 37 24.59 -0.11 3.67
CA ILE A 37 23.84 0.07 2.42
C ILE A 37 23.11 -1.21 2.04
N LEU A 38 23.78 -2.36 2.18
CA LEU A 38 23.17 -3.65 1.86
C LEU A 38 21.99 -3.95 2.78
N SER A 39 22.10 -3.68 4.08
CA SER A 39 21.00 -3.85 5.03
C SER A 39 19.82 -2.94 4.72
N GLU A 40 20.08 -1.67 4.38
CA GLU A 40 19.04 -0.71 4.03
C GLU A 40 18.37 -1.06 2.69
N PHE A 41 19.15 -1.52 1.72
CA PHE A 41 18.65 -2.02 0.44
C PHE A 41 17.76 -3.25 0.63
N LEU A 42 18.19 -4.22 1.44
CA LEU A 42 17.41 -5.42 1.74
C LEU A 42 16.12 -5.06 2.48
N TYR A 43 16.18 -4.14 3.44
CA TYR A 43 15.00 -3.66 4.15
C TYR A 43 14.00 -3.00 3.20
N SER A 44 14.47 -2.09 2.34
CA SER A 44 13.67 -1.37 1.35
C SER A 44 13.09 -2.28 0.27
N GLY A 45 13.88 -3.25 -0.20
CA GLY A 45 13.45 -4.27 -1.16
C GLY A 45 12.39 -5.20 -0.57
N THR A 46 12.60 -5.70 0.65
CA THR A 46 11.65 -6.55 1.37
C THR A 46 10.31 -5.82 1.57
N LYS A 47 10.35 -4.51 1.89
CA LYS A 47 9.16 -3.67 2.00
C LYS A 47 8.37 -3.59 0.68
N LEU A 48 9.04 -3.39 -0.46
CA LEU A 48 8.37 -3.34 -1.76
C LEU A 48 7.78 -4.68 -2.19
N VAL A 49 8.50 -5.76 -1.92
CA VAL A 49 8.01 -7.12 -2.16
C VAL A 49 6.77 -7.40 -1.31
N GLY A 50 6.79 -7.03 -0.03
CA GLY A 50 5.63 -7.15 0.86
C GLY A 50 4.40 -6.38 0.34
N LEU A 51 4.60 -5.13 -0.11
CA LEU A 51 3.52 -4.32 -0.72
C LEU A 51 2.97 -4.94 -2.02
N TYR A 52 3.82 -5.58 -2.82
CA TYR A 52 3.38 -6.29 -4.01
C TYR A 52 2.57 -7.54 -3.66
N HIS A 53 3.04 -8.33 -2.70
CA HIS A 53 2.30 -9.48 -2.19
C HIS A 53 0.96 -9.07 -1.60
N ASP A 54 0.90 -7.93 -0.91
CA ASP A 54 -0.36 -7.39 -0.38
C ASP A 54 -1.36 -7.05 -1.46
N SER A 55 -0.89 -6.45 -2.55
CA SER A 55 -1.79 -6.15 -3.67
C SER A 55 -2.43 -7.39 -4.30
N ILE A 56 -1.81 -8.56 -4.15
CA ILE A 56 -2.32 -9.85 -4.63
C ILE A 56 -3.20 -10.51 -3.57
N LEU A 57 -2.68 -10.65 -2.35
CA LEU A 57 -3.35 -11.33 -1.24
C LEU A 57 -4.62 -10.62 -0.80
N GLU A 58 -4.69 -9.30 -0.96
CA GLU A 58 -5.87 -8.51 -0.63
C GLU A 58 -7.12 -8.96 -1.42
N VAL A 59 -6.97 -9.40 -2.68
CA VAL A 59 -8.10 -9.85 -3.49
C VAL A 59 -8.72 -11.11 -2.90
N GLU A 60 -7.89 -12.05 -2.47
CA GLU A 60 -8.35 -13.30 -1.87
C GLU A 60 -8.80 -13.11 -0.42
N ALA A 61 -8.11 -12.25 0.33
CA ALA A 61 -8.50 -11.88 1.69
C ALA A 61 -9.90 -11.26 1.72
N GLN A 62 -10.26 -10.43 0.74
CA GLN A 62 -11.61 -9.88 0.65
C GLN A 62 -12.69 -10.94 0.33
N LYS A 63 -12.32 -12.04 -0.33
CA LYS A 63 -13.23 -13.16 -0.59
C LYS A 63 -13.43 -13.97 0.69
N GLN A 64 -12.35 -14.42 1.32
CA GLN A 64 -12.43 -15.33 2.47
C GLN A 64 -12.79 -14.62 3.78
N GLN A 65 -12.32 -13.39 3.95
CA GLN A 65 -12.60 -12.53 5.09
C GLN A 65 -13.34 -11.28 4.60
N PRO A 66 -14.66 -11.36 4.38
CA PRO A 66 -15.48 -10.22 4.04
C PRO A 66 -15.65 -9.32 5.26
N LYS A 67 -14.57 -8.69 5.73
CA LYS A 67 -14.61 -7.57 6.65
C LYS A 67 -14.94 -6.31 5.85
N GLY A 68 -15.64 -5.36 6.46
CA GLY A 68 -15.82 -4.05 5.87
C GLY A 68 -14.44 -3.43 5.63
N ALA A 69 -14.08 -3.19 4.38
CA ALA A 69 -12.78 -2.59 4.05
C ALA A 69 -12.69 -1.24 4.77
N SER A 70 -11.58 -1.00 5.48
CA SER A 70 -11.35 0.27 6.17
C SER A 70 -11.60 1.46 5.24
N SER A 71 -12.23 2.53 5.72
CA SER A 71 -12.47 3.75 4.94
C SER A 71 -11.18 4.29 4.31
N PHE A 72 -10.05 4.11 5.00
CA PHE A 72 -8.71 4.40 4.51
C PHE A 72 -8.34 3.60 3.25
N ASN A 73 -8.46 2.27 3.32
CA ASN A 73 -8.16 1.36 2.22
C ASN A 73 -9.13 1.56 1.04
N ARG A 74 -10.40 1.86 1.31
CA ARG A 74 -11.38 2.21 0.26
C ARG A 74 -10.93 3.44 -0.52
N TYR A 75 -10.56 4.51 0.16
CA TYR A 75 -10.06 5.74 -0.47
C TYR A 75 -8.81 5.48 -1.30
N ASN A 76 -7.79 4.85 -0.71
CA ASN A 76 -6.54 4.56 -1.40
C ASN A 76 -6.71 3.60 -2.58
N LYS A 77 -7.65 2.64 -2.52
CA LYS A 77 -8.02 1.83 -3.70
C LYS A 77 -8.62 2.67 -4.82
N GLY A 78 -9.52 3.60 -4.49
CA GLY A 78 -10.08 4.53 -5.46
C GLY A 78 -8.99 5.37 -6.14
N LEU A 79 -8.07 5.90 -5.34
CA LEU A 79 -6.95 6.70 -5.83
C LEU A 79 -5.97 5.87 -6.67
N LEU A 80 -5.64 4.66 -6.21
CA LEU A 80 -4.76 3.73 -6.92
C LEU A 80 -5.35 3.31 -8.26
N LYS A 81 -6.67 3.09 -8.35
CA LYS A 81 -7.34 2.82 -9.62
C LYS A 81 -7.21 3.98 -10.61
N LYS A 82 -7.28 5.22 -10.11
CA LYS A 82 -7.19 6.42 -10.95
C LYS A 82 -5.75 6.78 -11.35
N ALA A 83 -4.79 6.59 -10.46
CA ALA A 83 -3.41 7.07 -10.59
C ALA A 83 -2.37 5.97 -10.31
N ARG A 84 -2.60 4.75 -10.83
CA ARG A 84 -1.79 3.55 -10.51
C ARG A 84 -0.29 3.77 -10.62
N VAL A 85 0.16 4.32 -11.75
CA VAL A 85 1.58 4.51 -12.03
C VAL A 85 2.20 5.48 -11.03
N ILE A 86 1.53 6.61 -10.75
CA ILE A 86 2.05 7.65 -9.85
C ILE A 86 2.15 7.11 -8.42
N CYS A 87 1.13 6.39 -7.93
CA CYS A 87 1.15 5.80 -6.59
C CYS A 87 2.30 4.80 -6.42
N TRP A 88 2.53 3.94 -7.41
CA TRP A 88 3.63 2.96 -7.36
C TRP A 88 4.99 3.64 -7.46
N VAL A 89 5.19 4.56 -8.40
CA VAL A 89 6.46 5.29 -8.53
C VAL A 89 6.77 6.06 -7.26
N LEU A 90 5.80 6.78 -6.69
CA LEU A 90 5.99 7.51 -5.43
C LEU A 90 6.37 6.57 -4.28
N THR A 91 5.77 5.38 -4.22
CA THR A 91 6.10 4.37 -3.20
C THR A 91 7.51 3.83 -3.38
N VAL A 92 7.91 3.51 -4.61
CA VAL A 92 9.27 3.01 -4.91
C VAL A 92 10.32 4.04 -4.57
N VAL A 93 10.13 5.29 -5.00
CA VAL A 93 11.05 6.40 -4.70
C VAL A 93 11.17 6.60 -3.18
N ARG A 94 10.06 6.59 -2.45
CA ARG A 94 10.06 6.73 -0.99
C ARG A 94 10.74 5.55 -0.28
N SER A 95 10.55 4.33 -0.77
CA SER A 95 11.13 3.15 -0.14
C SER A 95 12.65 3.11 -0.31
N PHE A 96 13.18 3.54 -1.45
CA PHE A 96 14.63 3.54 -1.72
C PHE A 96 15.36 4.83 -1.35
N GLU A 97 14.65 5.81 -0.80
CA GLU A 97 15.21 7.14 -0.51
C GLU A 97 16.44 7.07 0.40
N THR A 98 16.34 6.39 1.54
CA THR A 98 17.44 6.25 2.50
C THR A 98 18.64 5.53 1.88
N THR A 99 18.40 4.44 1.13
CA THR A 99 19.46 3.71 0.44
C THR A 99 20.16 4.61 -0.58
N ALA A 100 19.38 5.38 -1.35
CA ALA A 100 19.91 6.27 -2.37
C ALA A 100 20.72 7.41 -1.73
N GLU A 101 20.28 7.95 -0.59
CA GLU A 101 21.03 8.93 0.19
C GLU A 101 22.37 8.36 0.65
N MET A 102 22.39 7.17 1.25
CA MET A 102 23.62 6.48 1.69
C MET A 102 24.58 6.16 0.54
N VAL A 103 24.06 5.87 -0.65
CA VAL A 103 24.90 5.65 -1.84
C VAL A 103 25.49 6.98 -2.32
N SER A 104 24.70 8.06 -2.34
CA SER A 104 25.15 9.36 -2.81
C SER A 104 26.18 10.02 -1.88
N SER A 105 26.11 9.76 -0.58
CA SER A 105 27.06 10.27 0.42
C SER A 105 28.49 9.74 0.24
N ARG A 106 28.66 8.63 -0.48
CA ARG A 106 29.97 8.04 -0.78
C ARG A 106 30.74 8.74 -1.90
N LEU A 107 30.05 9.48 -2.76
CA LEU A 107 30.67 10.16 -3.89
C LEU A 107 31.27 11.50 -3.46
N SER A 108 30.44 12.36 -2.86
CA SER A 108 30.85 13.66 -2.33
C SER A 108 29.68 14.30 -1.57
N LYS A 109 29.97 15.13 -0.56
CA LYS A 109 28.96 15.91 0.18
C LYS A 109 28.15 16.83 -0.75
N ALA A 110 28.84 17.49 -1.69
CA ALA A 110 28.19 18.39 -2.65
C ALA A 110 27.28 17.64 -3.64
N PHE A 111 27.57 16.36 -3.92
CA PHE A 111 26.72 15.53 -4.76
C PHE A 111 25.51 15.01 -3.98
N GLN A 112 25.71 14.57 -2.73
CA GLN A 112 24.64 14.11 -1.84
C GLN A 112 23.55 15.18 -1.67
N GLU A 113 23.93 16.42 -1.35
CA GLU A 113 22.99 17.52 -1.13
C GLU A 113 22.14 17.80 -2.38
N LYS A 114 22.78 17.84 -3.55
CA LYS A 114 22.07 18.01 -4.84
C LYS A 114 21.17 16.83 -5.15
N PHE A 115 21.63 15.61 -4.89
CA PHE A 115 20.89 14.38 -5.16
C PHE A 115 19.63 14.28 -4.30
N VAL A 116 19.73 14.55 -3.00
CA VAL A 116 18.59 14.59 -2.08
C VAL A 116 17.57 15.64 -2.53
N LEU A 117 18.04 16.84 -2.92
CA LEU A 117 17.16 17.89 -3.44
C LEU A 117 16.43 17.45 -4.72
N VAL A 118 17.12 16.78 -5.66
CA VAL A 118 16.50 16.23 -6.88
C VAL A 118 15.43 15.20 -6.55
N ILE A 119 15.71 14.27 -5.62
CA ILE A 119 14.73 13.28 -5.17
C ILE A 119 13.51 13.96 -4.54
N GLU A 120 13.70 14.99 -3.71
CA GLU A 120 12.60 15.73 -3.12
C GLU A 120 11.77 16.49 -4.16
N ILE A 121 12.40 17.03 -5.20
CA ILE A 121 11.69 17.67 -6.32
C ILE A 121 10.82 16.64 -7.04
N ILE A 122 11.38 15.45 -7.34
CA ILE A 122 10.65 14.37 -8.00
C ILE A 122 9.45 13.94 -7.14
N LYS A 123 9.65 13.73 -5.83
CA LYS A 123 8.56 13.38 -4.91
C LYS A 123 7.50 14.48 -4.82
N ALA A 124 7.90 15.75 -4.74
CA ALA A 124 6.97 16.87 -4.71
C ALA A 124 6.16 16.95 -6.02
N ALA A 125 6.80 16.80 -7.18
CA ALA A 125 6.13 16.79 -8.48
C ALA A 125 5.12 15.63 -8.60
N LEU A 126 5.49 14.42 -8.16
CA LEU A 126 4.59 13.27 -8.13
C LEU A 126 3.40 13.49 -7.19
N ARG A 127 3.61 14.09 -6.01
CA ARG A 127 2.53 14.46 -5.09
C ARG A 127 1.63 15.55 -5.66
N LEU A 128 2.17 16.56 -6.33
CA LEU A 128 1.37 17.59 -7.01
C LEU A 128 0.52 16.99 -8.14
N ALA A 129 1.08 16.10 -8.96
CA ALA A 129 0.34 15.38 -9.98
C ALA A 129 -0.79 14.56 -9.37
N LEU A 130 -0.51 13.84 -8.27
CA LEU A 130 -1.50 13.07 -7.54
C LEU A 130 -2.61 13.95 -6.95
N PHE A 131 -2.27 15.13 -6.42
CA PHE A 131 -3.22 16.11 -5.88
C PHE A 131 -4.20 16.62 -6.95
N LYS A 132 -3.69 16.91 -8.16
CA LYS A 132 -4.54 17.32 -9.29
C LYS A 132 -5.45 16.20 -9.75
N ILE A 133 -4.93 14.98 -9.86
CA ILE A 133 -5.71 13.81 -10.28
C ILE A 133 -6.74 13.42 -9.23
N SER A 134 -6.46 13.57 -7.93
CA SER A 134 -7.42 13.31 -6.85
C SER A 134 -8.56 14.33 -6.79
N GLY A 135 -8.47 15.43 -7.55
CA GLY A 135 -9.49 16.48 -7.59
C GLY A 135 -9.38 17.46 -6.42
N ASN A 136 -8.16 17.87 -6.07
CA ASN A 136 -7.83 18.76 -4.95
C ASN A 136 -8.30 18.20 -3.58
N ARG A 137 -8.11 16.90 -3.38
CA ARG A 137 -8.37 16.22 -2.11
C ARG A 137 -7.06 15.96 -1.37
N MET A 138 -7.13 15.90 -0.04
CA MET A 138 -5.95 15.66 0.81
C MET A 138 -5.24 14.36 0.42
N ILE A 139 -3.92 14.40 0.32
CA ILE A 139 -3.12 13.20 0.08
C ILE A 139 -2.84 12.53 1.42
N MET A 140 -3.19 11.25 1.52
CA MET A 140 -2.90 10.45 2.71
C MET A 140 -1.40 10.17 2.85
N HIS A 141 -0.96 9.85 4.07
CA HIS A 141 0.46 9.57 4.36
C HIS A 141 0.98 8.36 3.57
N THR A 142 0.14 7.36 3.31
CA THR A 142 0.39 6.26 2.37
C THR A 142 -0.60 6.32 1.21
N VAL A 143 -0.08 6.08 -0.01
CA VAL A 143 -0.87 6.09 -1.26
C VAL A 143 -1.33 4.70 -1.70
N LEU A 144 -0.83 3.67 -1.02
CA LEU A 144 -1.23 2.29 -1.20
C LEU A 144 -2.12 1.86 -0.02
N PRO A 145 -3.07 0.93 -0.25
CA PRO A 145 -3.78 0.28 0.83
C PRO A 145 -2.81 -0.39 1.81
N GLU A 146 -3.15 -0.38 3.09
CA GLU A 146 -2.41 -1.06 4.14
C GLU A 146 -3.05 -2.42 4.42
N ARG A 147 -2.24 -3.43 4.78
CA ARG A 147 -2.69 -4.79 5.08
C ARG A 147 -3.61 -4.78 6.33
N ASP A 148 -4.91 -5.04 6.15
CA ASP A 148 -5.95 -5.06 7.20
C ASP A 148 -6.53 -6.46 7.49
N TYR A 149 -5.97 -7.50 6.89
CA TYR A 149 -6.39 -8.89 7.04
C TYR A 149 -5.34 -9.73 7.76
N ASP A 150 -5.84 -10.79 8.40
CA ASP A 150 -4.99 -11.74 9.12
C ASP A 150 -4.63 -12.91 8.19
N LEU A 151 -3.34 -13.05 7.89
CA LEU A 151 -2.78 -14.11 7.06
C LEU A 151 -2.98 -15.51 7.67
N ALA A 152 -3.06 -15.61 9.01
CA ALA A 152 -3.28 -16.90 9.67
C ALA A 152 -4.69 -17.45 9.44
N LYS A 153 -5.64 -16.56 9.09
CA LYS A 153 -7.05 -16.89 8.83
C LYS A 153 -7.36 -17.03 7.33
N LEU A 154 -6.35 -16.97 6.47
CA LEU A 154 -6.49 -17.22 5.04
C LEU A 154 -6.23 -18.71 4.78
N GLU A 155 -7.24 -19.41 4.27
CA GLU A 155 -7.13 -20.83 3.94
C GLU A 155 -6.60 -20.99 2.50
N PRO A 156 -5.42 -21.62 2.31
CA PRO A 156 -4.84 -21.78 0.98
C PRO A 156 -5.65 -22.79 0.15
N GLY A 157 -6.20 -22.34 -0.98
CA GLY A 157 -6.86 -23.21 -1.96
C GLY A 157 -8.35 -23.47 -1.70
N VAL A 158 -8.96 -22.83 -0.71
CA VAL A 158 -10.43 -22.76 -0.62
C VAL A 158 -10.90 -21.64 -1.52
N GLU A 159 -11.23 -21.97 -2.77
CA GLU A 159 -12.06 -21.10 -3.59
C GLU A 159 -13.42 -21.02 -2.90
N ALA A 160 -13.63 -20.00 -2.07
CA ALA A 160 -14.95 -19.69 -1.55
C ALA A 160 -15.84 -19.51 -2.78
N GLY A 161 -16.75 -20.45 -3.01
CA GLY A 161 -17.45 -20.59 -4.29
C GLY A 161 -17.95 -19.23 -4.74
N SER A 162 -17.37 -18.67 -5.79
CA SER A 162 -17.74 -17.33 -6.22
C SER A 162 -18.77 -17.45 -7.32
N TRP A 163 -19.91 -16.78 -7.16
CA TRP A 163 -20.91 -16.69 -8.21
C TRP A 163 -20.78 -15.32 -8.88
N LYS A 164 -20.83 -15.30 -10.20
CA LYS A 164 -20.73 -14.07 -10.98
C LYS A 164 -22.13 -13.60 -11.35
N ALA A 165 -22.51 -12.41 -10.86
CA ALA A 165 -23.80 -11.83 -11.18
C ALA A 165 -23.91 -11.50 -12.67
N GLU A 166 -24.94 -12.02 -13.34
CA GLU A 166 -25.10 -11.88 -14.79
C GLU A 166 -25.33 -10.42 -15.22
N ARG A 167 -26.12 -9.67 -14.44
CA ARG A 167 -26.40 -8.24 -14.70
C ARG A 167 -25.23 -7.32 -14.33
N THR A 168 -24.57 -7.58 -13.21
CA THR A 168 -23.58 -6.65 -12.64
C THR A 168 -22.14 -7.03 -12.99
N LYS A 169 -21.93 -8.25 -13.52
CA LYS A 169 -20.64 -8.90 -13.78
C LYS A 169 -19.69 -8.93 -12.56
N LYS A 170 -20.20 -8.65 -11.36
CA LYS A 170 -19.45 -8.67 -10.11
C LYS A 170 -19.43 -10.08 -9.54
N GLU A 171 -18.28 -10.47 -9.01
CA GLU A 171 -18.12 -11.72 -8.27
C GLU A 171 -18.62 -11.51 -6.84
N HIS A 172 -19.43 -12.46 -6.37
CA HIS A 172 -19.99 -12.51 -5.04
C HIS A 172 -19.71 -13.87 -4.42
N LEU A 173 -19.57 -13.93 -3.11
CA LEU A 173 -19.50 -15.20 -2.37
C LEU A 173 -20.82 -15.97 -2.53
N SER A 174 -20.74 -17.27 -2.79
CA SER A 174 -21.90 -18.15 -2.86
C SER A 174 -22.53 -18.28 -1.49
N VAL A 175 -23.86 -18.35 -1.48
CA VAL A 175 -24.63 -18.50 -0.25
C VAL A 175 -24.28 -19.84 0.42
N ASP A 176 -24.06 -20.90 -0.36
CA ASP A 176 -23.61 -22.22 0.12
C ASP A 176 -22.29 -22.17 0.90
N ALA A 177 -21.35 -21.30 0.52
CA ALA A 177 -20.11 -21.13 1.28
C ALA A 177 -20.35 -20.43 2.63
N LEU A 178 -21.40 -19.61 2.74
CA LEU A 178 -21.78 -18.88 3.96
C LEU A 178 -22.67 -19.70 4.90
N THR A 179 -23.41 -20.70 4.40
CA THR A 179 -24.31 -21.57 5.18
C THR A 179 -23.78 -22.99 5.41
N LYS A 180 -22.52 -23.28 5.06
CA LYS A 180 -21.92 -24.62 5.19
C LYS A 180 -21.98 -25.21 6.60
N ASP A 181 -22.02 -24.37 7.63
CA ASP A 181 -22.37 -24.77 9.00
C ASP A 181 -23.87 -24.51 9.25
N ASN A 182 -24.71 -25.50 8.95
CA ASN A 182 -26.18 -25.43 9.08
C ASN A 182 -26.69 -25.16 10.52
N ALA A 183 -25.80 -25.07 11.52
CA ALA A 183 -26.15 -24.90 12.93
C ALA A 183 -26.04 -23.45 13.42
N ASP A 184 -25.18 -22.61 12.82
CA ASP A 184 -24.93 -21.26 13.31
C ASP A 184 -25.31 -20.21 12.25
N PHE A 185 -26.28 -19.35 12.55
CA PHE A 185 -26.62 -18.15 11.77
C PHE A 185 -25.52 -17.06 11.84
N ASN A 186 -24.49 -17.28 12.66
CA ASN A 186 -23.46 -16.32 13.01
C ASN A 186 -22.56 -15.87 11.83
N PRO A 187 -22.04 -16.74 10.93
CA PRO A 187 -21.16 -16.32 9.84
C PRO A 187 -21.92 -15.55 8.74
N ALA A 188 -23.14 -15.96 8.41
CA ALA A 188 -23.99 -15.22 7.49
C ALA A 188 -24.41 -13.86 8.07
N MET A 189 -24.77 -13.80 9.35
CA MET A 189 -25.07 -12.54 10.04
C MET A 189 -23.85 -11.64 10.10
N GLN A 190 -22.65 -12.16 10.42
CA GLN A 190 -21.41 -11.38 10.41
C GLN A 190 -21.08 -10.83 9.02
N TYR A 191 -21.33 -11.60 7.95
CA TYR A 191 -21.20 -11.13 6.58
C TYR A 191 -22.19 -10.00 6.25
N LEU A 192 -23.45 -10.17 6.66
CA LEU A 192 -24.47 -9.14 6.44
C LEU A 192 -24.18 -7.88 7.25
N LEU A 193 -23.76 -8.02 8.51
CA LEU A 193 -23.32 -6.91 9.36
C LEU A 193 -22.08 -6.23 8.77
N SER A 194 -21.09 -6.97 8.30
CA SER A 194 -19.89 -6.38 7.69
C SER A 194 -20.21 -5.63 6.40
N LYS A 195 -21.26 -6.03 5.66
CA LYS A 195 -21.77 -5.31 4.50
C LYS A 195 -22.70 -4.15 4.87
N ALA A 196 -23.49 -4.27 5.92
CA ALA A 196 -24.40 -3.24 6.41
C ALA A 196 -23.67 -2.08 7.10
N MET A 197 -22.52 -2.35 7.73
CA MET A 197 -21.64 -1.35 8.34
C MET A 197 -20.85 -0.54 7.30
N ILE A 198 -20.94 -0.89 6.01
CA ILE A 198 -20.35 -0.10 4.93
C ILE A 198 -21.37 0.96 4.54
N GLU A 199 -21.05 2.24 4.78
CA GLU A 199 -21.86 3.34 4.26
C GLU A 199 -22.06 3.17 2.74
N PRO A 200 -23.31 2.96 2.29
CA PRO A 200 -23.59 2.26 1.04
C PRO A 200 -23.52 3.12 -0.24
N SER A 201 -23.13 4.40 -0.17
CA SER A 201 -23.41 5.32 -1.31
C SER A 201 -22.33 6.31 -1.71
N LEU A 202 -21.26 6.53 -0.92
CA LEU A 202 -20.22 7.46 -1.35
C LEU A 202 -19.19 6.78 -2.25
N ASP A 203 -18.87 7.44 -3.36
CA ASP A 203 -17.74 7.05 -4.21
C ASP A 203 -16.47 6.98 -3.36
N PRO A 204 -15.56 6.02 -3.60
CA PRO A 204 -14.36 5.85 -2.76
C PRO A 204 -13.50 7.11 -2.65
N LEU A 205 -13.53 7.97 -3.67
CA LEU A 205 -12.81 9.24 -3.67
C LEU A 205 -13.54 10.36 -2.91
N GLU A 206 -14.86 10.25 -2.70
CA GLU A 206 -15.67 11.22 -1.97
C GLU A 206 -15.63 11.05 -0.46
N LEU A 207 -15.00 9.97 0.02
CA LEU A 207 -14.70 9.76 1.44
C LEU A 207 -13.89 10.93 2.04
N LEU A 208 -13.14 11.67 1.21
CA LEU A 208 -12.49 12.90 1.62
C LEU A 208 -13.18 14.13 1.01
N PRO A 209 -13.40 15.18 1.83
CA PRO A 209 -13.94 16.44 1.34
C PRO A 209 -12.94 17.09 0.37
N GLN A 210 -13.48 17.76 -0.65
CA GLN A 210 -12.66 18.59 -1.53
C GLN A 210 -12.13 19.79 -0.73
N LEU A 211 -10.86 20.09 -0.91
CA LEU A 211 -10.22 21.24 -0.27
C LEU A 211 -10.54 22.47 -1.12
N SER A 212 -10.95 23.58 -0.49
CA SER A 212 -11.14 24.87 -1.15
C SER A 212 -10.46 25.99 -0.35
N GLY A 213 -10.04 27.05 -1.04
CA GLY A 213 -9.41 28.23 -0.43
C GLY A 213 -8.13 27.91 0.34
N PHE A 214 -8.08 28.33 1.61
CA PHE A 214 -6.91 28.17 2.49
C PHE A 214 -6.45 26.72 2.64
N LYS A 215 -7.38 25.76 2.65
CA LYS A 215 -7.04 24.33 2.82
C LYS A 215 -6.20 23.80 1.65
N GLN A 216 -6.41 24.31 0.44
CA GLN A 216 -5.57 23.97 -0.71
C GLN A 216 -4.16 24.53 -0.56
N VAL A 217 -4.05 25.78 -0.10
CA VAL A 217 -2.75 26.43 0.15
C VAL A 217 -1.95 25.63 1.18
N THR A 218 -2.60 25.19 2.26
CA THR A 218 -1.96 24.33 3.27
C THR A 218 -1.42 23.04 2.66
N GLU A 219 -2.18 22.39 1.76
CA GLU A 219 -1.71 21.17 1.10
C GLU A 219 -0.49 21.45 0.18
N TYR A 220 -0.51 22.55 -0.58
CA TYR A 220 0.66 22.94 -1.38
C TYR A 220 1.88 23.17 -0.49
N VAL A 221 1.73 23.94 0.61
CA VAL A 221 2.84 24.18 1.56
C VAL A 221 3.34 22.87 2.15
N TYR A 222 2.46 21.93 2.49
CA TYR A 222 2.84 20.61 2.99
C TYR A 222 3.65 19.81 1.96
N ILE A 223 3.26 19.85 0.68
CA ILE A 223 4.00 19.19 -0.40
C ILE A 223 5.38 19.83 -0.63
N PHE A 224 5.49 21.16 -0.52
CA PHE A 224 6.75 21.89 -0.70
C PHE A 224 7.64 21.93 0.55
N ARG A 225 7.12 21.56 1.73
CA ARG A 225 7.85 21.51 3.00
C ARG A 225 9.26 20.89 2.90
N PRO A 226 9.44 19.68 2.35
CA PRO A 226 10.78 19.08 2.24
C PRO A 226 11.74 19.87 1.34
N LEU A 227 11.24 20.57 0.31
CA LEU A 227 12.06 21.41 -0.57
C LEU A 227 12.55 22.68 0.13
N ILE A 228 11.69 23.27 0.96
CA ILE A 228 12.05 24.44 1.77
C ILE A 228 13.14 24.04 2.78
N TYR A 229 13.02 22.88 3.43
CA TYR A 229 14.09 22.40 4.31
C TYR A 229 15.36 22.03 3.56
N GLY A 230 15.25 21.40 2.38
CA GLY A 230 16.40 21.02 1.56
C GLY A 230 17.20 22.25 1.11
N THR A 231 16.52 23.31 0.68
CA THR A 231 17.17 24.58 0.30
C THR A 231 17.79 25.31 1.49
N PHE A 232 17.11 25.31 2.64
CA PHE A 232 17.67 25.89 3.88
C PHE A 232 18.91 25.14 4.39
N LYS A 233 18.98 23.82 4.19
CA LYS A 233 20.14 22.99 4.59
C LYS A 233 21.38 23.21 3.69
N ILE A 234 21.19 23.68 2.46
CA ILE A 234 22.25 23.88 1.46
C ILE A 234 22.82 25.32 1.50
N MET A 235 22.05 26.28 2.02
CA MET A 235 22.48 27.68 2.20
C MET A 235 23.32 27.86 3.46
#